data_AF-A0A847QEK6-F1
#
_entry.id   AF-A0A847QEK6-F1
#
_cell.length_a   1.000
_cell.length_b   1.000
_cell.length_c   1.000
_cell.angle_alpha   90.00
_cell.angle_beta   90.00
_cell.angle_gamma   90.00
#
_symmetry.space_group_name_H-M   'P 1'
#
loop_
_entity.id
_entity.type
_entity.pdbx_description
1 polymer ?
#
loop_
_entity_poly.entity_id
_entity_poly.type
_entity_poly.pdbx_seq_one_letter_code
_entity_poly.pdbx_strand_id
1 'polypeptide(L)'
;MESKKITDTISNFFKTINNGIKGFIEGFTKGDIITKLSYIIMGFGSFGRKQFVKGFFFLIIQIIYILFMVNSGGYYLSMLPTLGTTTQGEVWDEAAQIYRISQGDNSMLLLLFGVSVILVTIVMVFLYVWQTRIAYRNQKLLADNKKLPTFKEDFKDMFDKNFSATILFLPMLLTVLFTVVPLIFMILMAFTNFDKNHQPPGNLFTWVGLENFKSVFGGNPLWATTFKRLFVWTIIWAIFATFLNYILGMLLAIIINKKGIKLKKFWRTIFVITIAVPQFVSLMLMSKLLHDQGAMNVLLKQLGLIGSFIPFLSDPFVAKVTVIVVNIWVGIPYTMLITSGILMNIPEDLYEASKLDGANAFQQFIYITLPYMLHVTTPYLITQFVGNINNFNVIYLLTGGGPLSLKLYQAGETDLLVTWLYKLTVNEQNYSLASTIGILIFVIVSTISLIVYNNTSAVKQEDDFS
;
A
#
# COMPACT_ATOMS: atom_id res chain seq x y z
N MET A 1 0.39 -15.97 -17.80
CA MET A 1 0.96 -16.98 -16.89
C MET A 1 0.88 -16.52 -15.45
N GLU A 2 0.92 -15.21 -15.16
CA GLU A 2 0.82 -14.68 -13.79
C GLU A 2 -0.55 -14.85 -13.15
N SER A 3 -1.67 -14.58 -13.84
CA SER A 3 -3.01 -14.88 -13.29
C SER A 3 -3.19 -16.36 -12.95
N LYS A 4 -2.71 -17.25 -13.84
CA LYS A 4 -2.71 -18.71 -13.62
C LYS A 4 -1.73 -19.10 -12.50
N LYS A 5 -0.53 -18.51 -12.44
CA LYS A 5 0.44 -18.68 -11.34
C LYS A 5 -0.09 -18.15 -10.02
N ILE A 6 -0.81 -17.03 -9.97
CA ILE A 6 -1.42 -16.48 -8.76
C ILE A 6 -2.56 -17.40 -8.33
N THR A 7 -3.41 -17.83 -9.25
CA THR A 7 -4.50 -18.80 -8.98
C THR A 7 -3.94 -20.15 -8.54
N ASP A 8 -2.85 -20.62 -9.15
CA ASP A 8 -2.15 -21.86 -8.81
C ASP A 8 -1.39 -21.71 -7.49
N THR A 9 -0.84 -20.54 -7.19
CA THR A 9 -0.17 -20.23 -5.91
C THR A 9 -1.19 -20.16 -4.78
N ILE A 10 -2.34 -19.50 -5.01
CA ILE A 10 -3.47 -19.45 -4.08
C ILE A 10 -4.05 -20.86 -3.89
N SER A 11 -4.24 -21.63 -4.96
CA SER A 11 -4.68 -23.03 -4.93
C SER A 11 -3.69 -23.91 -4.17
N ASN A 12 -2.38 -23.75 -4.42
CA ASN A 12 -1.33 -24.47 -3.70
C ASN A 12 -1.24 -24.04 -2.24
N PHE A 13 -1.49 -22.77 -1.92
CA PHE A 13 -1.59 -22.27 -0.56
C PHE A 13 -2.78 -22.89 0.18
N PHE A 14 -3.98 -22.87 -0.40
CA PHE A 14 -5.16 -23.53 0.16
C PHE A 14 -5.00 -25.05 0.23
N LYS A 15 -4.36 -25.69 -0.74
CA LYS A 15 -3.98 -27.11 -0.68
C LYS A 15 -3.00 -27.38 0.45
N THR A 16 -2.02 -26.51 0.67
CA THR A 16 -1.04 -26.64 1.76
C THR A 16 -1.71 -26.48 3.13
N ILE A 17 -2.61 -25.51 3.27
CA ILE A 17 -3.47 -25.36 4.46
C ILE A 17 -4.33 -26.60 4.66
N ASN A 18 -5.01 -27.07 3.61
CA ASN A 18 -5.91 -28.22 3.68
C ASN A 18 -5.17 -29.53 3.99
N ASN A 19 -4.06 -29.81 3.30
CA ASN A 19 -3.16 -30.93 3.63
C ASN A 19 -2.67 -30.83 5.07
N GLY A 20 -2.47 -29.60 5.51
CA GLY A 20 -2.14 -29.32 6.86
C GLY A 20 -3.23 -29.65 7.89
N ILE A 21 -4.47 -29.20 7.64
CA ILE A 21 -5.63 -29.49 8.48
C ILE A 21 -5.90 -31.01 8.46
N LYS A 22 -5.76 -31.67 7.30
CA LYS A 22 -5.81 -33.14 7.19
C LYS A 22 -4.75 -33.81 8.05
N GLY A 23 -3.49 -33.35 8.01
CA GLY A 23 -2.42 -33.89 8.85
C GLY A 23 -2.67 -33.73 10.35
N PHE A 24 -3.32 -32.63 10.75
CA PHE A 24 -3.80 -32.42 12.11
C PHE A 24 -4.93 -33.40 12.48
N ILE A 25 -5.99 -33.50 11.67
CA ILE A 25 -7.12 -34.42 11.92
C ILE A 25 -6.66 -35.89 11.93
N GLU A 26 -5.78 -36.28 11.01
CA GLU A 26 -5.19 -37.62 10.98
C GLU A 26 -4.33 -37.89 12.22
N GLY A 27 -3.55 -36.91 12.67
CA GLY A 27 -2.77 -37.02 13.89
C GLY A 27 -3.64 -37.20 15.13
N PHE A 28 -4.82 -36.60 15.17
CA PHE A 28 -5.77 -36.77 16.27
C PHE A 28 -6.48 -38.14 16.24
N THR A 29 -6.90 -38.58 15.05
CA THR A 29 -7.67 -39.83 14.87
C THR A 29 -6.80 -41.09 14.89
N LYS A 30 -5.64 -41.06 14.21
CA LYS A 30 -4.73 -42.20 14.01
C LYS A 30 -3.43 -42.10 14.82
N GLY A 31 -3.25 -41.03 15.60
CA GLY A 31 -2.09 -40.85 16.45
C GLY A 31 -2.04 -41.84 17.62
N ASP A 32 -0.83 -42.22 18.02
CA ASP A 32 -0.61 -42.93 19.28
C ASP A 32 -0.88 -42.01 20.49
N ILE A 33 -0.91 -42.58 21.70
CA ILE A 33 -1.19 -41.84 22.94
C ILE A 33 -0.22 -40.65 23.10
N ILE A 34 1.04 -40.83 22.72
CA ILE A 34 2.08 -39.80 22.79
C ILE A 34 1.80 -38.65 21.80
N THR A 35 1.34 -38.93 20.58
CA THR A 35 0.91 -37.92 19.61
C THR A 35 -0.37 -37.21 20.07
N LYS A 36 -1.29 -37.90 20.74
CA LYS A 36 -2.50 -37.28 21.30
C LYS A 36 -2.19 -36.35 22.48
N LEU A 37 -1.21 -36.69 23.32
CA LEU A 37 -0.74 -35.81 24.41
C LEU A 37 -0.18 -34.47 23.89
N SER A 38 0.40 -34.47 22.69
CA SER A 38 0.85 -33.27 21.97
C SER A 38 -0.27 -32.25 21.66
N TYR A 39 -1.54 -32.65 21.73
CA TYR A 39 -2.69 -31.74 21.58
C TYR A 39 -3.01 -31.03 22.89
N ILE A 40 -2.68 -31.61 24.04
CA ILE A 40 -2.95 -30.98 25.34
C ILE A 40 -1.79 -30.06 25.71
N ILE A 41 -0.56 -30.59 25.58
CA ILE A 41 0.66 -29.85 25.92
C ILE A 41 1.62 -29.92 24.75
N MET A 42 2.02 -28.75 24.26
CA MET A 42 2.99 -28.63 23.17
C MET A 42 4.33 -29.25 23.58
N GLY A 43 4.97 -29.98 22.68
CA GLY A 43 6.25 -30.65 22.93
C GLY A 43 6.19 -32.08 23.48
N PHE A 44 5.05 -32.55 24.02
CA PHE A 44 4.93 -33.91 24.58
C PHE A 44 5.19 -35.03 23.58
N GLY A 45 4.75 -34.87 22.33
CA GLY A 45 5.02 -35.82 21.26
C GLY A 45 6.50 -35.90 20.86
N SER A 46 7.28 -34.84 21.14
CA SER A 46 8.73 -34.81 20.98
C SER A 46 9.43 -35.42 22.20
N PHE A 47 8.93 -35.16 23.42
CA PHE A 47 9.43 -35.77 24.65
C PHE A 47 9.29 -37.29 24.64
N GLY A 48 8.11 -37.82 24.30
CA GLY A 48 7.88 -39.27 24.22
C GLY A 48 8.71 -39.98 23.15
N ARG A 49 9.36 -39.22 22.24
CA ARG A 49 10.25 -39.71 21.18
C ARG A 49 11.71 -39.33 21.41
N LYS A 50 12.08 -38.98 22.66
CA LYS A 50 13.45 -38.62 23.11
C LYS A 50 14.06 -37.39 22.43
N GLN A 51 13.24 -36.53 21.79
CA GLN A 51 13.68 -35.25 21.22
C GLN A 51 13.49 -34.11 22.25
N PHE A 52 14.23 -34.16 23.35
CA PHE A 52 14.05 -33.24 24.50
C PHE A 52 14.18 -31.76 24.14
N VAL A 53 15.17 -31.39 23.32
CA VAL A 53 15.41 -29.99 22.91
C VAL A 53 14.18 -29.40 22.20
N LYS A 54 13.58 -30.14 21.26
CA LYS A 54 12.35 -29.72 20.56
C LYS A 54 11.16 -29.67 21.52
N GLY A 55 11.06 -30.64 22.42
CA GLY A 55 10.02 -30.68 23.45
C GLY A 55 10.03 -29.43 24.32
N PHE A 56 11.19 -29.06 24.87
CA PHE A 56 11.33 -27.85 25.69
C PHE A 56 11.06 -26.58 24.91
N PHE A 57 11.55 -26.47 23.66
CA PHE A 57 11.30 -25.30 22.82
C PHE A 57 9.80 -25.02 22.64
N PHE A 58 9.02 -26.04 22.27
CA PHE A 58 7.57 -25.89 22.10
C PHE A 58 6.83 -25.66 23.42
N LEU A 59 7.27 -26.29 24.51
CA LEU A 59 6.68 -26.08 25.84
C LEU A 59 6.91 -24.65 26.35
N ILE A 60 8.12 -24.10 26.20
CA ILE A 60 8.45 -22.72 26.58
C ILE A 60 7.57 -21.73 25.82
N ILE A 61 7.40 -21.93 24.50
CA ILE A 61 6.51 -21.10 23.68
C ILE A 61 5.07 -21.12 24.21
N GLN A 62 4.55 -22.31 24.56
CA GLN A 62 3.20 -22.43 25.13
C GLN A 62 3.09 -21.71 26.47
N ILE A 63 4.07 -21.87 27.36
CA ILE A 63 4.09 -21.22 28.68
C ILE A 63 4.13 -19.69 28.54
N ILE A 64 5.03 -19.16 27.69
CA ILE A 64 5.13 -17.72 27.44
C ILE A 64 3.81 -17.16 26.93
N TYR A 65 3.16 -17.86 26.00
CA TYR A 65 1.87 -17.43 25.48
C TYR A 65 0.76 -17.46 26.55
N ILE A 66 0.70 -18.50 27.37
CA ILE A 66 -0.28 -18.56 28.48
C ILE A 66 -0.04 -17.41 29.46
N LEU A 67 1.21 -17.16 29.86
CA LEU A 67 1.56 -16.04 30.74
C LEU A 67 1.18 -14.69 30.12
N PHE A 68 1.44 -14.51 28.83
CA PHE A 68 1.04 -13.32 28.08
C PHE A 68 -0.49 -13.15 28.07
N MET A 69 -1.25 -14.22 27.81
CA MET A 69 -2.71 -14.18 27.78
C MET A 69 -3.31 -13.89 29.16
N VAL A 70 -2.76 -14.46 30.23
CA VAL A 70 -3.23 -14.23 31.61
C VAL A 70 -2.91 -12.80 32.06
N ASN A 71 -1.71 -12.30 31.78
CA ASN A 71 -1.26 -11.00 32.28
C ASN A 71 -1.81 -9.81 31.48
N SER A 72 -2.08 -9.98 30.18
CA SER A 72 -2.41 -8.84 29.31
C SER A 72 -3.34 -9.21 28.16
N GLY A 73 -3.10 -10.34 27.48
CA GLY A 73 -3.83 -10.68 26.25
C GLY A 73 -5.34 -10.83 26.45
N GLY A 74 -5.76 -11.49 27.53
CA GLY A 74 -7.16 -11.67 27.88
C GLY A 74 -7.87 -10.35 28.15
N TYR A 75 -7.19 -9.41 28.82
CA TYR A 75 -7.71 -8.06 29.09
C TYR A 75 -7.90 -7.26 27.80
N TYR A 76 -6.91 -7.23 26.91
CA TYR A 76 -7.04 -6.48 25.65
C TYR A 76 -8.12 -7.07 24.74
N LEU A 77 -8.28 -8.41 24.71
CA LEU A 77 -9.36 -9.04 23.95
C LEU A 77 -10.74 -8.74 24.54
N SER A 78 -10.90 -8.75 25.86
CA SER A 78 -12.19 -8.46 26.49
C SER A 78 -12.61 -7.00 26.31
N MET A 79 -11.66 -6.09 26.16
CA MET A 79 -11.90 -4.65 25.95
C MET A 79 -12.08 -4.25 24.47
N LEU A 80 -11.82 -5.14 23.50
CA LEU A 80 -12.02 -4.83 22.08
C LEU A 80 -13.46 -4.40 21.71
N PRO A 81 -14.52 -5.01 22.27
CA PRO A 81 -15.90 -4.60 21.94
C PRO A 81 -16.29 -3.23 22.49
N THR A 82 -15.74 -2.80 23.62
CA THR A 82 -16.09 -1.55 24.29
C THR A 82 -15.11 -0.41 24.01
N LEU A 83 -13.86 -0.76 23.70
CA LEU A 83 -12.73 0.18 23.50
C LEU A 83 -12.47 1.08 24.71
N GLY A 84 -12.71 0.53 25.91
CA GLY A 84 -12.56 1.21 27.18
C GLY A 84 -13.91 1.49 27.84
N THR A 85 -13.87 1.74 29.14
CA THR A 85 -15.07 2.00 29.95
C THR A 85 -14.93 3.23 30.85
N THR A 86 -13.70 3.61 31.19
CA THR A 86 -13.42 4.76 32.05
C THR A 86 -12.72 5.86 31.25
N THR A 87 -13.36 7.02 31.15
CA THR A 87 -12.72 8.23 30.61
C THR A 87 -11.75 8.81 31.64
N GLN A 88 -10.73 9.51 31.19
CA GLN A 88 -9.91 10.31 32.11
C GLN A 88 -10.78 11.37 32.78
N GLY A 89 -10.58 11.54 34.09
CA GLY A 89 -11.31 12.49 34.91
C GLY A 89 -10.45 13.03 36.03
N GLU A 90 -10.75 14.23 36.49
CA GLU A 90 -10.11 14.84 37.65
C GLU A 90 -10.66 14.18 38.92
N VAL A 91 -9.79 13.48 39.65
CA VAL A 91 -10.11 12.92 40.95
C VAL A 91 -9.43 13.79 42.00
N TRP A 92 -10.21 14.29 42.96
CA TRP A 92 -9.67 15.06 44.08
C TRP A 92 -8.83 14.13 44.96
N ASP A 93 -7.52 14.40 45.05
CA ASP A 93 -6.63 13.65 45.93
C ASP A 93 -6.54 14.36 47.30
N GLU A 94 -7.26 13.82 48.29
CA GLU A 94 -7.32 14.38 49.65
C GLU A 94 -5.93 14.50 50.31
N ALA A 95 -4.98 13.64 49.96
CA ALA A 95 -3.63 13.66 50.53
C ALA A 95 -2.73 14.75 49.92
N ALA A 96 -3.00 15.15 48.67
CA ALA A 96 -2.19 16.13 47.94
C ALA A 96 -2.87 17.50 47.82
N GLN A 97 -4.15 17.63 48.19
CA GLN A 97 -4.98 18.85 48.08
C GLN A 97 -4.95 19.45 46.66
N ILE A 98 -4.78 18.59 45.65
CA ILE A 98 -4.79 18.94 44.24
C ILE A 98 -5.66 17.94 43.48
N TYR A 99 -6.33 18.41 42.42
CA TYR A 99 -6.96 17.52 41.45
C TYR A 99 -5.86 16.73 40.72
N ARG A 100 -5.92 15.40 40.79
CA ARG A 100 -5.05 14.52 40.00
C ARG A 100 -5.87 13.92 38.87
N ILE A 101 -5.32 13.96 37.66
CA ILE A 101 -5.92 13.30 36.50
C ILE A 101 -5.76 11.79 36.73
N SER A 102 -6.88 11.10 36.98
CA SER A 102 -6.88 9.64 37.02
C SER A 102 -6.58 9.09 35.63
N GLN A 103 -5.69 8.11 35.52
CA GLN A 103 -5.45 7.42 34.25
C GLN A 103 -6.68 6.60 33.87
N GLY A 104 -7.50 7.13 32.97
CA GLY A 104 -8.55 6.41 32.26
C GLY A 104 -7.98 5.51 31.17
N ASP A 105 -8.87 4.72 30.57
CA ASP A 105 -8.54 3.81 29.48
C ASP A 105 -8.06 4.57 28.23
N ASN A 106 -7.28 3.90 27.38
CA ASN A 106 -6.85 4.45 26.10
C ASN A 106 -7.39 3.59 24.96
N SER A 107 -8.49 4.03 24.33
CA SER A 107 -9.15 3.31 23.22
C SER A 107 -8.19 2.97 22.07
N MET A 108 -7.24 3.86 21.75
CA MET A 108 -6.27 3.64 20.68
C MET A 108 -5.34 2.48 21.02
N LEU A 109 -4.80 2.44 22.24
CA LEU A 109 -3.93 1.35 22.70
C LEU A 109 -4.70 0.05 22.87
N LEU A 110 -5.93 0.09 23.38
CA LEU A 110 -6.80 -1.08 23.50
C LEU A 110 -7.08 -1.72 22.13
N LEU A 111 -7.40 -0.90 21.11
CA LEU A 111 -7.59 -1.37 19.75
C LEU A 111 -6.29 -1.96 19.16
N LEU A 112 -5.17 -1.24 19.30
CA LEU A 112 -3.87 -1.67 18.77
C LEU A 112 -3.39 -2.99 19.39
N PHE A 113 -3.40 -3.08 20.72
CA PHE A 113 -2.96 -4.28 21.43
C PHE A 113 -3.95 -5.41 21.29
N GLY A 114 -5.26 -5.15 21.25
CA GLY A 114 -6.26 -6.18 20.99
C GLY A 114 -6.07 -6.83 19.61
N VAL A 115 -5.87 -6.04 18.56
CA VAL A 115 -5.54 -6.56 17.21
C VAL A 115 -4.22 -7.34 17.21
N SER A 116 -3.21 -6.82 17.91
CA SER A 116 -1.91 -7.50 18.03
C SER A 116 -2.05 -8.86 18.73
N VAL A 117 -2.87 -8.96 19.78
CA VAL A 117 -3.16 -10.22 20.49
C VAL A 117 -3.88 -11.22 19.57
N ILE A 118 -4.83 -10.77 18.73
CA ILE A 118 -5.49 -11.64 17.74
C ILE A 118 -4.45 -12.23 16.78
N LEU A 119 -3.55 -11.39 16.25
CA LEU A 119 -2.51 -11.83 15.31
C LEU A 119 -1.50 -12.78 15.97
N VAL A 120 -1.04 -12.47 17.18
CA VAL A 120 -0.18 -13.37 17.97
C VAL A 120 -0.90 -14.70 18.22
N THR A 121 -2.21 -14.67 18.51
CA THR A 121 -3.02 -15.88 18.71
C THR A 121 -3.13 -16.70 17.42
N ILE A 122 -3.32 -16.08 16.25
CA ILE A 122 -3.31 -16.76 14.95
C ILE A 122 -1.95 -17.45 14.70
N VAL A 123 -0.85 -16.75 14.97
CA VAL A 123 0.51 -17.33 14.86
C VAL A 123 0.68 -18.50 15.82
N MET A 124 0.20 -18.39 17.05
CA MET A 124 0.27 -19.47 18.04
C MET A 124 -0.57 -20.68 17.63
N VAL A 125 -1.77 -20.48 17.07
CA VAL A 125 -2.58 -21.56 16.49
C VAL A 125 -1.83 -22.25 15.36
N PHE A 126 -1.18 -21.48 14.48
CA PHE A 126 -0.34 -22.05 13.41
C PHE A 126 0.82 -22.89 13.97
N LEU A 127 1.55 -22.37 14.97
CA LEU A 127 2.64 -23.10 15.63
C LEU A 127 2.14 -24.37 16.34
N TYR A 128 0.97 -24.31 16.97
CA TYR A 128 0.34 -25.45 17.64
C TYR A 128 -0.05 -26.56 16.63
N VAL A 129 -0.69 -26.18 15.52
CA VAL A 129 -1.01 -27.11 14.41
C VAL A 129 0.27 -27.65 13.76
N TRP A 130 1.33 -26.84 13.67
CA TRP A 130 2.60 -27.29 13.11
C TRP A 130 3.28 -28.33 14.00
N GLN A 131 3.35 -28.11 15.31
CA GLN A 131 4.04 -29.03 16.23
C GLN A 131 3.33 -30.40 16.32
N THR A 132 2.00 -30.42 16.28
CA THR A 132 1.20 -31.65 16.27
C THR A 132 1.44 -32.46 14.99
N ARG A 133 1.60 -31.80 13.84
CA ARG A 133 2.03 -32.47 12.61
C ARG A 133 3.43 -33.04 12.71
N ILE A 134 4.38 -32.33 13.34
CA ILE A 134 5.73 -32.85 13.57
C ILE A 134 5.65 -34.12 14.42
N ALA A 135 4.84 -34.15 15.47
CA ALA A 135 4.65 -35.33 16.30
C ALA A 135 4.10 -36.53 15.50
N TYR A 136 3.08 -36.33 14.67
CA TYR A 136 2.51 -37.39 13.82
C TYR A 136 3.47 -37.83 12.71
N ARG A 137 4.22 -36.92 12.10
CA ARG A 137 5.29 -37.26 11.14
C ARG A 137 6.37 -38.12 11.79
N ASN A 138 6.78 -37.78 13.00
CA ASN A 138 7.76 -38.56 13.75
C ASN A 138 7.24 -39.95 14.11
N GLN A 139 5.93 -40.10 14.37
CA GLN A 139 5.30 -41.42 14.53
C GLN A 139 5.42 -42.27 13.27
N LYS A 140 5.08 -41.71 12.09
CA LYS A 140 5.21 -42.43 10.81
C LYS A 140 6.66 -42.82 10.52
N LEU A 141 7.62 -41.94 10.80
CA LEU A 141 9.04 -42.24 10.61
C LEU A 141 9.53 -43.38 11.49
N LEU A 142 9.07 -43.47 12.74
CA LEU A 142 9.38 -44.59 13.63
C LEU A 142 8.73 -45.90 13.15
N ALA A 143 7.49 -45.85 12.64
CA ALA A 143 6.82 -47.01 12.06
C ALA A 143 7.53 -47.53 10.80
N ASP A 144 8.14 -46.64 10.02
CA ASP A 144 8.97 -46.96 8.85
C ASP A 144 10.41 -47.39 9.21
N ASN A 145 10.76 -47.56 10.50
CA ASN A 145 12.13 -47.82 10.99
C ASN A 145 13.17 -46.76 10.56
N LYS A 146 12.75 -45.52 10.30
CA LYS A 146 13.66 -44.41 9.94
C LYS A 146 14.15 -43.69 11.19
N LYS A 147 15.39 -43.19 11.15
CA LYS A 147 15.95 -42.35 12.22
C LYS A 147 15.18 -41.04 12.32
N LEU A 148 14.88 -40.63 13.55
CA LEU A 148 14.27 -39.33 13.81
C LEU A 148 15.29 -38.21 13.63
N PRO A 149 14.93 -37.09 12.97
CA PRO A 149 15.86 -36.00 12.79
C PRO A 149 16.14 -35.31 14.13
N THR A 150 17.41 -35.05 14.43
CA THR A 150 17.83 -34.31 15.63
C THR A 150 17.50 -32.83 15.49
N PHE A 151 17.42 -32.06 16.60
CA PHE A 151 17.25 -30.60 16.52
C PHE A 151 18.32 -29.91 15.67
N LYS A 152 19.58 -30.34 15.82
CA LYS A 152 20.71 -29.85 15.02
C LYS A 152 20.57 -30.16 13.53
N GLU A 153 20.01 -31.33 13.19
CA GLU A 153 19.77 -31.73 11.80
C GLU A 153 18.61 -30.96 11.18
N ASP A 154 17.51 -30.74 11.91
CA ASP A 154 16.41 -29.87 11.47
C ASP A 154 16.89 -28.43 11.26
N PHE A 155 17.69 -27.91 12.19
CA PHE A 155 18.26 -26.57 12.06
C PHE A 155 19.18 -26.48 10.84
N LYS A 156 20.03 -27.48 10.61
CA LYS A 156 20.88 -27.54 9.41
C LYS A 156 20.02 -27.64 8.13
N ASP A 157 18.98 -28.47 8.13
CA ASP A 157 18.05 -28.62 7.00
C ASP A 157 17.30 -27.31 6.69
N MET A 158 17.08 -26.44 7.67
CA MET A 158 16.53 -25.09 7.43
C MET A 158 17.47 -24.20 6.60
N PHE A 159 18.79 -24.36 6.75
CA PHE A 159 19.79 -23.59 6.00
C PHE A 159 20.31 -24.29 4.74
N ASP A 160 20.14 -25.61 4.62
CA ASP A 160 20.49 -26.37 3.40
C ASP A 160 19.28 -26.57 2.48
N LYS A 161 18.26 -27.31 2.92
CA LYS A 161 17.13 -27.74 2.08
C LYS A 161 16.03 -26.68 1.96
N ASN A 162 15.79 -25.93 3.04
CA ASN A 162 14.72 -24.92 3.11
C ASN A 162 15.27 -23.49 3.15
N PHE A 163 16.48 -23.27 2.63
CA PHE A 163 17.18 -21.98 2.68
C PHE A 163 16.31 -20.81 2.17
N SER A 164 15.60 -21.02 1.05
CA SER A 164 14.69 -20.01 0.48
C SER A 164 13.60 -19.60 1.46
N ALA A 165 13.00 -20.55 2.19
CA ALA A 165 11.96 -20.26 3.18
C ALA A 165 12.55 -19.53 4.41
N THR A 166 13.75 -19.93 4.85
CA THR A 166 14.45 -19.32 5.99
C THR A 166 14.82 -17.86 5.71
N ILE A 167 15.33 -17.56 4.50
CA ILE A 167 15.63 -16.17 4.10
C ILE A 167 14.36 -15.33 4.02
N LEU A 168 13.27 -15.87 3.47
CA LEU A 168 12.02 -15.13 3.29
C LEU A 168 11.25 -14.92 4.59
N PHE A 169 11.58 -15.67 5.66
CA PHE A 169 10.90 -15.54 6.95
C PHE A 169 11.00 -14.12 7.53
N LEU A 170 12.20 -13.54 7.55
CA LEU A 170 12.40 -12.21 8.14
C LEU A 170 11.68 -11.10 7.34
N PRO A 171 11.83 -10.99 6.01
CA PRO A 171 11.04 -10.05 5.21
C PRO A 171 9.53 -10.25 5.38
N MET A 172 9.05 -11.49 5.37
CA MET A 172 7.62 -11.79 5.55
C MET A 172 7.11 -11.34 6.92
N LEU A 173 7.88 -11.59 7.98
CA LEU A 173 7.55 -11.14 9.33
C LEU A 173 7.48 -9.61 9.39
N LEU A 174 8.46 -8.92 8.81
CA LEU A 174 8.47 -7.45 8.75
C LEU A 174 7.29 -6.91 7.95
N THR A 175 6.91 -7.53 6.83
CA THR A 175 5.70 -7.17 6.08
C THR A 175 4.43 -7.34 6.91
N VAL A 176 4.30 -8.44 7.66
CA VAL A 176 3.15 -8.63 8.55
C VAL A 176 3.11 -7.54 9.64
N LEU A 177 4.24 -7.29 10.30
CA LEU A 177 4.31 -6.36 11.43
C LEU A 177 4.16 -4.89 11.01
N PHE A 178 4.81 -4.46 9.92
CA PHE A 178 4.86 -3.06 9.53
C PHE A 178 3.89 -2.68 8.41
N THR A 179 3.26 -3.66 7.75
CA THR A 179 2.28 -3.41 6.68
C THR A 179 0.90 -3.94 7.04
N VAL A 180 0.79 -5.22 7.44
CA VAL A 180 -0.53 -5.84 7.68
C VAL A 180 -1.16 -5.35 8.99
N VAL A 181 -0.40 -5.27 10.09
CA VAL A 181 -0.93 -4.81 11.38
C VAL A 181 -1.47 -3.37 11.30
N PRO A 182 -0.71 -2.37 10.81
CA PRO A 182 -1.23 -1.00 10.72
C PRO A 182 -2.39 -0.87 9.73
N LEU A 183 -2.42 -1.70 8.68
CA LEU A 183 -3.54 -1.75 7.74
C LEU A 183 -4.83 -2.24 8.42
N ILE A 184 -4.77 -3.32 9.20
CA ILE A 184 -5.94 -3.80 9.97
C ILE A 184 -6.40 -2.73 10.95
N PHE A 185 -5.46 -2.09 11.64
CA PHE A 185 -5.77 -1.00 12.57
C PHE A 185 -6.47 0.18 11.87
N MET A 186 -5.95 0.62 10.72
CA MET A 186 -6.60 1.61 9.86
C MET A 186 -8.01 1.17 9.47
N ILE A 187 -8.17 -0.08 9.01
CA ILE A 187 -9.49 -0.59 8.62
C ILE A 187 -10.48 -0.50 9.78
N LEU A 188 -10.09 -0.93 10.98
CA LEU A 188 -10.96 -0.90 12.16
C LEU A 188 -11.31 0.53 12.61
N MET A 189 -10.38 1.47 12.54
CA MET A 189 -10.65 2.89 12.83
C MET A 189 -11.75 3.48 11.93
N ALA A 190 -11.93 2.99 10.71
CA ALA A 190 -13.03 3.44 9.84
C ALA A 190 -14.43 3.12 10.41
N PHE A 191 -14.53 2.18 11.35
CA PHE A 191 -15.79 1.76 12.00
C PHE A 191 -15.97 2.36 13.40
N THR A 192 -15.12 3.31 13.80
CA THR A 192 -15.21 4.03 15.09
C THR A 192 -15.48 5.52 14.90
N ASN A 193 -15.76 6.24 15.97
CA ASN A 193 -15.83 7.71 15.98
C ASN A 193 -14.50 8.36 16.38
N PHE A 194 -13.35 7.74 16.05
CA PHE A 194 -12.05 8.30 16.41
C PHE A 194 -11.75 9.58 15.61
N ASP A 195 -12.16 10.70 16.17
CA ASP A 195 -12.03 12.05 15.62
C ASP A 195 -11.46 13.02 16.66
N LYS A 196 -11.32 14.30 16.28
CA LYS A 196 -10.79 15.36 17.15
C LYS A 196 -11.46 15.47 18.53
N ASN A 197 -12.74 15.11 18.64
CA ASN A 197 -13.48 15.19 19.89
C ASN A 197 -13.29 13.94 20.76
N HIS A 198 -12.87 12.82 20.18
CA HIS A 198 -12.67 11.54 20.84
C HIS A 198 -11.19 11.14 20.86
N GLN A 199 -10.32 12.02 21.34
CA GLN A 199 -8.88 11.78 21.43
C GLN A 199 -8.50 11.10 22.75
N PRO A 200 -8.01 9.84 22.73
CA PRO A 200 -7.50 9.19 23.93
C PRO A 200 -6.17 9.82 24.38
N PRO A 201 -5.82 9.72 25.68
CA PRO A 201 -6.59 9.06 26.74
C PRO A 201 -7.68 9.96 27.36
N GLY A 202 -7.82 11.21 26.93
CA GLY A 202 -8.82 12.14 27.46
C GLY A 202 -10.26 11.66 27.24
N ASN A 203 -10.60 11.44 25.98
CA ASN A 203 -11.90 10.92 25.56
C ASN A 203 -11.75 9.55 24.88
N LEU A 204 -12.67 8.64 25.20
CA LEU A 204 -12.73 7.34 24.54
C LEU A 204 -13.44 7.46 23.19
N PHE A 205 -13.06 6.61 22.24
CA PHE A 205 -13.82 6.41 21.00
C PHE A 205 -14.49 5.03 21.04
N THR A 206 -15.64 4.91 20.40
CA THR A 206 -16.49 3.73 20.37
C THR A 206 -16.78 3.28 18.94
N TRP A 207 -17.33 2.09 18.79
CA TRP A 207 -17.76 1.57 17.50
C TRP A 207 -19.05 2.24 17.02
N VAL A 208 -19.03 2.76 15.79
CA VAL A 208 -20.19 3.35 15.10
C VAL A 208 -20.63 2.52 13.88
N GLY A 209 -19.94 1.41 13.61
CA GLY A 209 -20.24 0.54 12.48
C GLY A 209 -20.03 1.26 11.15
N LEU A 210 -21.07 1.33 10.31
CA LEU A 210 -20.98 1.88 8.95
C LEU A 210 -21.32 3.38 8.85
N GLU A 211 -21.42 4.10 9.98
CA GLU A 211 -21.84 5.50 9.98
C GLU A 211 -20.92 6.41 9.15
N ASN A 212 -19.60 6.26 9.26
CA ASN A 212 -18.64 7.05 8.48
C ASN A 212 -18.82 6.87 6.96
N PHE A 213 -19.06 5.62 6.52
CA PHE A 213 -19.35 5.32 5.12
C PHE A 213 -20.66 5.98 4.66
N LYS A 214 -21.73 5.87 5.46
CA LYS A 214 -23.01 6.54 5.16
C LYS A 214 -22.82 8.06 5.05
N SER A 215 -22.03 8.65 5.94
CA SER A 215 -21.73 10.09 5.92
C SER A 215 -21.01 10.53 4.65
N VAL A 216 -20.04 9.73 4.16
CA VAL A 216 -19.34 9.98 2.88
C VAL A 216 -20.26 9.81 1.66
N PHE A 217 -21.27 8.94 1.72
CA PHE A 217 -22.19 8.69 0.60
C PHE A 217 -23.52 9.45 0.66
N GLY A 218 -23.68 10.40 1.58
CA GLY A 218 -24.83 11.32 1.58
C GLY A 218 -25.37 11.69 2.96
N GLY A 219 -24.97 10.97 4.02
CA GLY A 219 -25.38 11.28 5.40
C GLY A 219 -24.86 12.63 5.89
N ASN A 220 -23.68 13.06 5.43
CA ASN A 220 -23.15 14.40 5.68
C ASN A 220 -22.95 15.12 4.34
N PRO A 221 -23.74 16.17 4.02
CA PRO A 221 -23.68 16.84 2.73
C PRO A 221 -22.30 17.41 2.38
N LEU A 222 -21.56 17.91 3.39
CA LEU A 222 -20.24 18.50 3.19
C LEU A 222 -19.20 17.43 2.88
N TRP A 223 -19.19 16.32 3.62
CA TRP A 223 -18.27 15.20 3.37
C TRP A 223 -18.55 14.52 2.03
N ALA A 224 -19.82 14.30 1.70
CA ALA A 224 -20.22 13.70 0.43
C ALA A 224 -19.85 14.59 -0.77
N THR A 225 -20.07 15.90 -0.65
CA THR A 225 -19.65 16.87 -1.69
C THR A 225 -18.13 16.89 -1.85
N THR A 226 -17.40 16.85 -0.73
CA THR A 226 -15.93 16.82 -0.73
C THR A 226 -15.42 15.56 -1.40
N PHE A 227 -15.83 14.39 -0.94
CA PHE A 227 -15.43 13.11 -1.51
C PHE A 227 -15.73 13.05 -3.01
N LYS A 228 -16.95 13.41 -3.44
CA LYS A 228 -17.33 13.38 -4.86
C LYS A 228 -16.43 14.28 -5.71
N ARG A 229 -16.18 15.52 -5.26
CA ARG A 229 -15.36 16.49 -6.02
C ARG A 229 -13.90 16.04 -6.09
N LEU A 230 -13.32 15.61 -4.97
CA LEU A 230 -11.94 15.14 -4.92
C LEU A 230 -11.76 13.82 -5.66
N PHE A 231 -12.75 12.91 -5.62
CA PHE A 231 -12.73 11.68 -6.41
C PHE A 231 -12.69 11.99 -7.91
N VAL A 232 -13.58 12.84 -8.40
CA VAL A 232 -13.61 13.24 -9.82
C VAL A 232 -12.30 13.91 -10.21
N TRP A 233 -11.79 14.83 -9.39
CA TRP A 233 -10.49 15.46 -9.64
C TRP A 233 -9.34 14.45 -9.61
N THR A 234 -9.34 13.48 -8.70
CA THR A 234 -8.30 12.44 -8.61
C THR A 234 -8.25 11.58 -9.86
N ILE A 235 -9.39 11.24 -10.44
CA ILE A 235 -9.46 10.50 -11.71
C ILE A 235 -9.00 11.37 -12.87
N ILE A 236 -9.47 12.62 -12.97
CA ILE A 236 -9.02 13.58 -14.00
C ILE A 236 -7.51 13.75 -13.94
N TRP A 237 -6.98 13.99 -12.73
CA TRP A 237 -5.56 14.09 -12.45
C TRP A 237 -4.82 12.83 -12.91
N ALA A 238 -5.25 11.64 -12.50
CA ALA A 238 -4.57 10.40 -12.86
C ALA A 238 -4.54 10.16 -14.38
N ILE A 239 -5.61 10.51 -15.09
CA ILE A 239 -5.66 10.45 -16.56
C ILE A 239 -4.63 11.41 -17.15
N PHE A 240 -4.69 12.70 -16.83
CA PHE A 240 -3.79 13.70 -17.42
C PHE A 240 -2.32 13.46 -17.03
N ALA A 241 -2.07 13.15 -15.75
CA ALA A 241 -0.74 12.86 -15.24
C ALA A 241 -0.13 11.63 -15.93
N THR A 242 -0.89 10.58 -16.20
CA THR A 242 -0.37 9.39 -16.89
C THR A 242 -0.20 9.64 -18.39
N PHE A 243 -1.27 10.03 -19.08
CA PHE A 243 -1.26 10.06 -20.54
C PHE A 243 -0.45 11.23 -21.11
N LEU A 244 -0.47 12.42 -20.48
CA LEU A 244 0.35 13.53 -20.97
C LEU A 244 1.84 13.25 -20.75
N ASN A 245 2.24 12.73 -19.59
CA ASN A 245 3.64 12.34 -19.39
C ASN A 245 4.06 11.25 -20.36
N TYR A 246 3.21 10.25 -20.57
CA TYR A 246 3.49 9.15 -21.50
C TYR A 246 3.68 9.65 -22.94
N ILE A 247 2.69 10.38 -23.47
CA ILE A 247 2.69 10.86 -24.86
C ILE A 247 3.85 11.85 -25.06
N LEU A 248 4.00 12.85 -24.18
CA LEU A 248 5.03 13.87 -24.35
C LEU A 248 6.45 13.30 -24.13
N GLY A 249 6.62 12.38 -23.18
CA GLY A 249 7.88 11.68 -22.97
C GLY A 249 8.27 10.80 -24.15
N MET A 250 7.30 10.08 -24.74
CA MET A 250 7.52 9.30 -25.95
C MET A 250 7.85 10.20 -27.16
N LEU A 251 7.13 11.29 -27.36
CA LEU A 251 7.42 12.25 -28.43
C LEU A 251 8.84 12.82 -28.29
N LEU A 252 9.24 13.19 -27.06
CA LEU A 252 10.59 13.65 -26.79
C LEU A 252 11.64 12.57 -27.07
N ALA A 253 11.37 11.31 -26.71
CA ALA A 253 12.24 10.18 -27.02
C ALA A 253 12.38 9.98 -28.53
N ILE A 254 11.29 10.06 -29.30
CA ILE A 254 11.32 9.97 -30.77
C ILE A 254 12.18 11.09 -31.36
N ILE A 255 11.99 12.34 -30.90
CA ILE A 255 12.75 13.50 -31.38
C ILE A 255 14.24 13.32 -31.12
N ILE A 256 14.64 12.98 -29.90
CA ILE A 256 16.07 12.81 -29.54
C ILE A 256 16.72 11.65 -30.31
N ASN A 257 15.98 10.57 -30.52
CA ASN A 257 16.51 9.37 -31.17
C ASN A 257 16.46 9.44 -32.71
N LYS A 258 15.74 10.39 -33.31
CA LYS A 258 15.62 10.56 -34.77
C LYS A 258 16.98 10.58 -35.49
N LYS A 259 17.04 9.95 -36.67
CA LYS A 259 18.19 10.00 -37.57
C LYS A 259 18.42 11.48 -37.98
N GLY A 260 19.62 12.02 -37.78
CA GLY A 260 19.99 13.42 -38.09
C GLY A 260 20.18 14.35 -36.90
N ILE A 261 19.72 14.00 -35.70
CA ILE A 261 19.97 14.81 -34.49
C ILE A 261 21.42 14.62 -34.01
N LYS A 262 22.16 15.73 -33.96
CA LYS A 262 23.51 15.79 -33.37
C LYS A 262 23.43 15.98 -31.86
N LEU A 263 24.49 15.59 -31.15
CA LEU A 263 24.63 15.74 -29.70
C LEU A 263 23.49 15.08 -28.88
N LYS A 264 23.03 13.90 -29.30
CA LYS A 264 21.95 13.16 -28.60
C LYS A 264 22.18 13.01 -27.10
N LYS A 265 23.44 12.78 -26.68
CA LYS A 265 23.84 12.69 -25.27
C LYS A 265 23.55 14.01 -24.51
N PHE A 266 23.86 15.16 -25.11
CA PHE A 266 23.62 16.47 -24.50
C PHE A 266 22.14 16.72 -24.26
N TRP A 267 21.29 16.52 -25.29
CA TRP A 267 19.85 16.69 -25.17
C TRP A 267 19.26 15.75 -24.11
N ARG A 268 19.64 14.47 -24.13
CA ARG A 268 19.22 13.51 -23.10
C ARG A 268 19.63 13.97 -21.71
N THR A 269 20.87 14.44 -21.52
CA THR A 269 21.36 14.93 -20.23
C THR A 269 20.57 16.15 -19.73
N ILE A 270 20.24 17.12 -20.59
CA ILE A 270 19.44 18.29 -20.22
C ILE A 270 18.09 17.88 -19.63
N PHE A 271 17.39 16.93 -20.25
CA PHE A 271 16.09 16.51 -19.71
C PHE A 271 16.26 15.64 -18.47
N VAL A 272 17.25 14.75 -18.43
CA VAL A 272 17.51 13.87 -17.28
C VAL A 272 17.97 14.64 -16.04
N ILE A 273 18.61 15.81 -16.18
CA ILE A 273 19.05 16.58 -15.01
C ILE A 273 17.88 16.99 -14.10
N THR A 274 16.68 17.16 -14.68
CA THR A 274 15.47 17.53 -13.92
C THR A 274 15.04 16.44 -12.93
N ILE A 275 15.39 15.17 -13.19
CA ILE A 275 15.16 14.04 -12.29
C ILE A 275 16.38 13.67 -11.44
N ALA A 276 17.55 14.25 -11.75
CA ALA A 276 18.75 14.11 -10.92
C ALA A 276 18.64 14.96 -9.63
N VAL A 277 17.92 16.07 -9.69
CA VAL A 277 17.55 16.87 -8.52
C VAL A 277 16.41 16.17 -7.77
N PRO A 278 16.50 16.01 -6.44
CA PRO A 278 15.41 15.41 -5.66
C PRO A 278 14.08 16.13 -5.91
N GLN A 279 13.04 15.36 -6.22
CA GLN A 279 11.74 15.88 -6.64
C GLN A 279 11.16 16.91 -5.65
N PHE A 280 11.34 16.69 -4.33
CA PHE A 280 10.79 17.59 -3.33
C PHE A 280 11.40 18.99 -3.39
N VAL A 281 12.71 19.11 -3.70
CA VAL A 281 13.39 20.40 -3.85
C VAL A 281 12.80 21.16 -5.03
N SER A 282 12.67 20.47 -6.17
CA SER A 282 12.14 21.06 -7.40
C SER A 282 10.70 21.54 -7.24
N LEU A 283 9.84 20.75 -6.59
CA LEU A 283 8.43 21.09 -6.36
C LEU A 283 8.27 22.25 -5.37
N MET A 284 9.01 22.24 -4.26
CA MET A 284 8.96 23.33 -3.29
C MET A 284 9.49 24.65 -3.88
N LEU A 285 10.56 24.58 -4.68
CA LEU A 285 11.06 25.74 -5.41
C LEU A 285 10.00 26.28 -6.39
N MET A 286 9.38 25.39 -7.19
CA MET A 286 8.31 25.77 -8.11
C MET A 286 7.12 26.41 -7.37
N SER A 287 6.74 25.89 -6.21
CA SER A 287 5.69 26.50 -5.37
C SER A 287 6.00 27.96 -5.03
N LYS A 288 7.25 28.26 -4.66
CA LYS A 288 7.70 29.64 -4.37
C LYS A 288 7.75 30.53 -5.61
N LEU A 289 8.22 29.99 -6.74
CA LEU A 289 8.31 30.74 -8.00
C LEU A 289 6.94 31.09 -8.58
N LEU A 290 5.97 30.18 -8.42
CA LEU A 290 4.61 30.27 -8.94
C LEU A 290 3.63 30.93 -7.95
N HIS A 291 4.09 31.34 -6.78
CA HIS A 291 3.26 32.17 -5.89
C HIS A 291 2.82 33.45 -6.62
N ASP A 292 1.71 34.08 -6.20
CA ASP A 292 1.12 35.23 -6.93
C ASP A 292 2.11 36.40 -7.11
N GLN A 293 2.99 36.60 -6.13
CA GLN A 293 4.08 37.59 -6.13
C GLN A 293 5.46 36.96 -6.37
N GLY A 294 5.48 35.71 -6.85
CA GLY A 294 6.68 34.94 -7.12
C GLY A 294 7.43 35.42 -8.36
N ALA A 295 8.67 34.97 -8.49
CA ALA A 295 9.57 35.40 -9.56
C ALA A 295 9.02 35.14 -10.98
N MET A 296 8.17 34.12 -11.16
CA MET A 296 7.56 33.83 -12.47
C MET A 296 6.66 34.98 -12.93
N ASN A 297 5.75 35.44 -12.06
CA ASN A 297 4.86 36.56 -12.37
C ASN A 297 5.63 37.87 -12.59
N VAL A 298 6.67 38.11 -11.79
CA VAL A 298 7.55 39.28 -11.95
C VAL A 298 8.25 39.25 -13.31
N LEU A 299 8.84 38.11 -13.68
CA LEU A 299 9.53 37.92 -14.95
C LEU A 299 8.58 38.10 -16.15
N LEU A 300 7.41 37.45 -16.13
CA LEU A 300 6.43 37.54 -17.20
C LEU A 300 5.93 38.98 -17.39
N LYS A 301 5.75 39.73 -16.29
CA LYS A 301 5.34 41.14 -16.34
C LYS A 301 6.46 42.03 -16.89
N GLN A 302 7.71 41.80 -16.48
CA GLN A 302 8.87 42.55 -16.99
C GLN A 302 9.11 42.31 -18.48
N LEU A 303 8.87 41.09 -18.96
CA LEU A 303 8.93 40.74 -20.38
C LEU A 303 7.74 41.28 -21.20
N GLY A 304 6.76 41.92 -20.56
CA GLY A 304 5.55 42.43 -21.23
C GLY A 304 4.59 41.34 -21.72
N LEU A 305 4.74 40.09 -21.25
CA LEU A 305 3.91 38.95 -21.66
C LEU A 305 2.55 38.93 -20.96
N ILE A 306 2.42 39.60 -19.81
CA ILE A 306 1.18 39.68 -19.03
C ILE A 306 0.92 41.11 -18.55
N GLY A 307 -0.35 41.53 -18.56
CA GLY A 307 -0.78 42.83 -18.00
C GLY A 307 -1.01 42.81 -16.49
N SER A 308 -1.39 41.65 -15.94
CA SER A 308 -1.64 41.40 -14.52
C SER A 308 -1.02 40.08 -14.10
N PHE A 309 -0.76 39.91 -12.80
CA PHE A 309 -0.21 38.67 -12.27
C PHE A 309 -1.19 37.52 -12.42
N ILE A 310 -0.69 36.37 -12.87
CA ILE A 310 -1.47 35.15 -13.05
C ILE A 310 -1.60 34.46 -11.68
N PRO A 311 -2.82 34.13 -11.23
CA PRO A 311 -3.03 33.46 -9.95
C PRO A 311 -2.75 31.95 -10.07
N PHE A 312 -1.48 31.59 -10.34
CA PHE A 312 -1.09 30.21 -10.65
C PHE A 312 -1.54 29.20 -9.60
N LEU A 313 -1.49 29.57 -8.32
CA LEU A 313 -1.84 28.68 -7.20
C LEU A 313 -3.10 29.12 -6.45
N SER A 314 -3.59 30.33 -6.69
CA SER A 314 -4.70 30.95 -5.94
C SER A 314 -6.06 30.80 -6.63
N ASP A 315 -6.10 30.67 -7.96
CA ASP A 315 -7.33 30.35 -8.68
C ASP A 315 -7.52 28.82 -8.79
N PRO A 316 -8.70 28.26 -8.45
CA PRO A 316 -8.94 26.81 -8.47
C PRO A 316 -8.67 26.11 -9.81
N PHE A 317 -9.02 26.75 -10.93
CA PHE A 317 -8.85 26.16 -12.25
C PHE A 317 -7.40 26.30 -12.71
N VAL A 318 -6.81 27.49 -12.56
CA VAL A 318 -5.42 27.74 -12.92
C VAL A 318 -4.48 26.89 -12.05
N ALA A 319 -4.79 26.68 -10.77
CA ALA A 319 -4.03 25.78 -9.89
C ALA A 319 -4.02 24.35 -10.44
N LYS A 320 -5.19 23.79 -10.78
CA LYS A 320 -5.31 22.44 -11.37
C LYS A 320 -4.48 22.30 -12.65
N VAL A 321 -4.54 23.29 -13.54
CA VAL A 321 -3.72 23.31 -14.77
C VAL A 321 -2.24 23.39 -14.44
N THR A 322 -1.85 24.29 -13.53
CA THR A 322 -0.47 24.51 -13.09
C THR A 322 0.14 23.23 -12.52
N VAL A 323 -0.60 22.52 -11.66
CA VAL A 323 -0.13 21.25 -11.10
C VAL A 323 0.11 20.22 -12.20
N ILE A 324 -0.77 20.10 -13.20
CA ILE A 324 -0.58 19.18 -14.34
C ILE A 324 0.68 19.56 -15.12
N VAL A 325 0.88 20.85 -15.40
CA VAL A 325 2.05 21.35 -16.14
C VAL A 325 3.37 21.06 -15.40
N VAL A 326 3.41 21.32 -14.09
CA VAL A 326 4.59 21.02 -13.26
C VAL A 326 4.84 19.52 -13.18
N ASN A 327 3.78 18.71 -13.12
CA ASN A 327 3.89 17.25 -13.16
C ASN A 327 4.47 16.73 -14.48
N ILE A 328 4.09 17.36 -15.59
CA ILE A 328 4.65 17.05 -16.91
C ILE A 328 6.16 17.35 -16.92
N TRP A 329 6.59 18.47 -16.34
CA TRP A 329 8.00 18.85 -16.29
C TRP A 329 8.85 17.84 -15.50
N VAL A 330 8.37 17.34 -14.36
CA VAL A 330 9.09 16.31 -13.58
C VAL A 330 8.93 14.89 -14.13
N GLY A 331 7.84 14.59 -14.84
CA GLY A 331 7.49 13.22 -15.26
C GLY A 331 7.96 12.82 -16.66
N ILE A 332 8.01 13.77 -17.61
CA ILE A 332 8.47 13.54 -18.99
C ILE A 332 9.83 12.82 -19.05
N PRO A 333 10.87 13.22 -18.26
CA PRO A 333 12.18 12.61 -18.36
C PRO A 333 12.19 11.12 -18.00
N TYR A 334 11.41 10.69 -17.01
CA TYR A 334 11.25 9.28 -16.67
C TYR A 334 10.64 8.50 -17.82
N THR A 335 9.55 9.00 -18.39
CA THR A 335 8.88 8.38 -19.54
C THR A 335 9.81 8.33 -20.75
N MET A 336 10.50 9.42 -21.05
CA MET A 336 11.45 9.51 -22.17
C MET A 336 12.52 8.44 -22.07
N LEU A 337 13.07 8.18 -20.88
CA LEU A 337 14.08 7.14 -20.67
C LEU A 337 13.53 5.73 -20.94
N ILE A 338 12.36 5.41 -20.41
CA ILE A 338 11.72 4.09 -20.57
C ILE A 338 11.35 3.86 -22.03
N THR A 339 10.66 4.82 -22.65
CA THR A 339 10.19 4.72 -24.03
C THR A 339 11.34 4.72 -25.04
N SER A 340 12.47 5.38 -24.77
CA SER A 340 13.64 5.36 -25.65
C SER A 340 14.17 3.93 -25.91
N GLY A 341 14.19 3.07 -24.88
CA GLY A 341 14.65 1.67 -25.05
C GLY A 341 13.66 0.83 -25.85
N ILE A 342 12.36 1.04 -25.62
CA ILE A 342 11.29 0.26 -26.26
C ILE A 342 11.11 0.66 -27.73
N LEU A 343 11.25 1.95 -28.06
CA LEU A 343 11.17 2.45 -29.43
C LEU A 343 12.24 1.83 -30.35
N MET A 344 13.37 1.38 -29.81
CA MET A 344 14.42 0.69 -30.57
C MET A 344 14.02 -0.73 -31.01
N ASN A 345 12.99 -1.31 -30.38
CA ASN A 345 12.52 -2.66 -30.68
C ASN A 345 11.40 -2.66 -31.74
N ILE A 346 10.97 -1.51 -32.25
CA ILE A 346 9.99 -1.45 -33.33
C ILE A 346 10.70 -1.83 -34.64
N PRO A 347 10.24 -2.89 -35.35
CA PRO A 347 10.85 -3.29 -36.62
C PRO A 347 10.93 -2.14 -37.64
N GLU A 348 12.10 -1.94 -38.26
CA GLU A 348 12.33 -0.84 -39.21
C GLU A 348 11.52 -1.03 -40.52
N ASP A 349 11.20 -2.26 -40.90
CA ASP A 349 10.42 -2.65 -42.08
C ASP A 349 9.00 -2.05 -42.06
N LEU A 350 8.36 -1.93 -40.90
CA LEU A 350 7.06 -1.23 -40.75
C LEU A 350 7.15 0.24 -41.16
N TYR A 351 8.26 0.91 -40.83
CA TYR A 351 8.49 2.30 -41.21
C TYR A 351 8.91 2.46 -42.67
N GLU A 352 9.57 1.46 -43.26
CA GLU A 352 9.93 1.45 -44.68
C GLU A 352 8.72 1.20 -45.56
N ALA A 353 7.92 0.17 -45.25
CA ALA A 353 6.68 -0.15 -45.94
C ALA A 353 5.72 1.05 -45.95
N SER A 354 5.51 1.70 -44.79
CA SER A 354 4.63 2.87 -44.72
C SER A 354 5.14 4.09 -45.49
N LYS A 355 6.45 4.24 -45.69
CA LYS A 355 7.00 5.29 -46.58
C LYS A 355 6.70 5.00 -48.04
N LEU A 356 6.74 3.73 -48.45
CA LEU A 356 6.35 3.32 -49.81
C LEU A 356 4.86 3.60 -50.05
N ASP A 357 4.02 3.46 -49.03
CA ASP A 357 2.59 3.79 -49.05
C ASP A 357 2.30 5.31 -48.93
N GLY A 358 3.33 6.16 -48.84
CA GLY A 358 3.18 7.61 -48.77
C GLY A 358 2.78 8.17 -47.40
N ALA A 359 2.92 7.39 -46.32
CA ALA A 359 2.58 7.83 -44.98
C ALA A 359 3.54 8.92 -44.47
N ASN A 360 2.99 10.01 -43.94
CA ASN A 360 3.76 11.06 -43.29
C ASN A 360 4.10 10.70 -41.83
N ALA A 361 5.00 11.47 -41.20
CA ALA A 361 5.48 11.19 -39.84
C ALA A 361 4.37 11.16 -38.77
N PHE A 362 3.31 11.96 -38.93
CA PHE A 362 2.18 11.97 -38.01
C PHE A 362 1.33 10.70 -38.16
N GLN A 363 1.10 10.25 -39.40
CA GLN A 363 0.44 8.97 -39.69
C GLN A 363 1.26 7.79 -39.15
N GLN A 364 2.57 7.78 -39.35
CA GLN A 364 3.45 6.76 -38.76
C GLN A 364 3.36 6.73 -37.23
N PHE A 365 3.32 7.90 -36.58
CA PHE A 365 3.15 7.97 -35.14
C PHE A 365 1.81 7.38 -34.68
N ILE A 366 0.69 7.80 -35.29
CA ILE A 366 -0.66 7.39 -34.87
C ILE A 366 -0.95 5.92 -35.20
N TYR A 367 -0.50 5.42 -36.35
CA TYR A 367 -0.88 4.09 -36.86
C TYR A 367 0.17 3.00 -36.61
N ILE A 368 1.44 3.35 -36.36
CA ILE A 368 2.51 2.38 -36.14
C ILE A 368 3.08 2.53 -34.73
N THR A 369 3.68 3.69 -34.44
CA THR A 369 4.44 3.87 -33.20
C THR A 369 3.55 3.81 -31.97
N LEU A 370 2.49 4.61 -31.89
CA LEU A 370 1.63 4.70 -30.71
C LEU A 370 0.91 3.36 -30.42
N PRO A 371 0.29 2.66 -31.39
CA PRO A 371 -0.36 1.37 -31.13
C PRO A 371 0.63 0.31 -30.65
N TYR A 372 1.80 0.22 -31.28
CA TYR A 372 2.85 -0.71 -30.86
C TYR A 372 3.32 -0.41 -29.43
N MET A 373 3.60 0.87 -29.14
CA MET A 373 4.05 1.32 -27.84
C MET A 373 2.99 1.09 -26.75
N LEU A 374 1.72 1.37 -27.02
CA LEU A 374 0.63 1.09 -26.09
C LEU A 374 0.56 -0.40 -25.78
N HIS A 375 0.66 -1.28 -26.79
CA HIS A 375 0.66 -2.72 -26.57
C HIS A 375 1.77 -3.15 -25.61
N VAL A 376 3.02 -2.73 -25.86
CA VAL A 376 4.17 -3.12 -25.05
C VAL A 376 4.17 -2.48 -23.65
N THR A 377 3.74 -1.22 -23.54
CA THR A 377 3.82 -0.46 -22.29
C THR A 377 2.54 -0.48 -21.45
N THR A 378 1.51 -1.24 -21.82
CA THR A 378 0.25 -1.24 -21.05
C THR A 378 0.47 -1.58 -19.57
N PRO A 379 1.25 -2.60 -19.17
CA PRO A 379 1.52 -2.87 -17.74
C PRO A 379 2.17 -1.68 -17.01
N TYR A 380 3.07 -0.97 -17.67
CA TYR A 380 3.69 0.25 -17.17
C TYR A 380 2.65 1.38 -16.99
N LEU A 381 1.78 1.58 -17.99
CA LEU A 381 0.71 2.59 -17.95
C LEU A 381 -0.29 2.33 -16.83
N ILE A 382 -0.65 1.06 -16.58
CA ILE A 382 -1.51 0.68 -15.45
C ILE A 382 -0.85 1.07 -14.14
N THR A 383 0.43 0.71 -13.97
CA THR A 383 1.20 1.00 -12.77
C THR A 383 1.32 2.51 -12.54
N GLN A 384 1.58 3.28 -13.61
CA GLN A 384 1.63 4.74 -13.54
C GLN A 384 0.27 5.36 -13.20
N PHE A 385 -0.81 4.86 -13.79
CA PHE A 385 -2.16 5.33 -13.49
C PHE A 385 -2.53 5.11 -12.02
N VAL A 386 -2.29 3.91 -11.50
CA VAL A 386 -2.50 3.58 -10.08
C VAL A 386 -1.60 4.42 -9.17
N GLY A 387 -0.34 4.62 -9.56
CA GLY A 387 0.59 5.50 -8.85
C GLY A 387 0.10 6.94 -8.81
N ASN A 388 -0.47 7.44 -9.92
CA ASN A 388 -0.96 8.82 -10.01
C ASN A 388 -2.21 9.10 -9.15
N ILE A 389 -3.06 8.10 -8.92
CA ILE A 389 -4.17 8.21 -7.94
C ILE A 389 -3.64 8.51 -6.54
N ASN A 390 -2.47 7.95 -6.19
CA ASN A 390 -1.81 8.11 -4.90
C ASN A 390 -0.63 9.11 -4.93
N ASN A 391 -0.58 10.01 -5.92
CA ASN A 391 0.54 10.94 -6.09
C ASN A 391 0.47 12.11 -5.10
N PHE A 392 0.82 11.81 -3.86
CA PHE A 392 0.83 12.74 -2.75
C PHE A 392 1.82 13.89 -2.96
N ASN A 393 3.05 13.57 -3.40
CA ASN A 393 4.18 14.49 -3.39
C ASN A 393 3.94 15.73 -4.26
N VAL A 394 3.47 15.55 -5.50
CA VAL A 394 3.30 16.68 -6.43
C VAL A 394 2.29 17.68 -5.89
N ILE A 395 1.16 17.21 -5.39
CA ILE A 395 0.09 18.07 -4.88
C ILE A 395 0.52 18.75 -3.59
N TYR A 396 0.98 17.96 -2.61
CA TYR A 396 1.30 18.46 -1.28
C TYR A 396 2.45 19.47 -1.30
N LEU A 397 3.50 19.21 -2.07
CA LEU A 397 4.69 20.07 -2.09
C LEU A 397 4.55 21.30 -2.99
N LEU A 398 3.70 21.23 -4.03
CA LEU A 398 3.49 22.35 -4.94
C LEU A 398 2.42 23.32 -4.43
N THR A 399 1.29 22.80 -3.95
CA THR A 399 0.10 23.60 -3.63
C THR A 399 -0.38 23.43 -2.19
N GLY A 400 0.12 22.41 -1.48
CA GLY A 400 -0.48 21.99 -0.20
C GLY A 400 -1.95 21.60 -0.34
N GLY A 401 -2.43 21.26 -1.56
CA GLY A 401 -3.83 20.98 -1.87
C GLY A 401 -4.70 22.22 -2.12
N GLY A 402 -4.14 23.43 -2.04
CA GLY A 402 -4.87 24.68 -2.22
C GLY A 402 -5.34 24.95 -3.66
N PRO A 403 -6.10 26.04 -3.89
CA PRO A 403 -6.62 26.97 -2.88
C PRO A 403 -7.68 26.33 -1.98
N LEU A 404 -7.81 26.80 -0.74
CA LEU A 404 -8.82 26.32 0.20
C LEU A 404 -10.22 26.74 -0.25
N SER A 405 -11.21 25.90 0.04
CA SER A 405 -12.60 26.11 -0.38
C SER A 405 -13.54 25.88 0.79
N LEU A 406 -14.38 26.88 1.10
CA LEU A 406 -15.44 26.73 2.12
C LEU A 406 -16.49 25.67 1.75
N LYS A 407 -16.50 25.23 0.48
CA LYS A 407 -17.39 24.19 -0.04
C LYS A 407 -16.87 22.77 0.23
N LEU A 408 -15.64 22.64 0.73
CA LEU A 408 -14.95 21.38 0.96
C LEU A 408 -14.60 21.25 2.45
N TYR A 409 -14.76 20.07 3.01
CA TYR A 409 -14.39 19.78 4.40
C TYR A 409 -12.88 19.60 4.52
N GLN A 410 -12.19 20.62 5.03
CA GLN A 410 -10.75 20.56 5.34
C GLN A 410 -9.90 20.09 4.15
N ALA A 411 -10.31 20.53 2.96
CA ALA A 411 -9.63 20.26 1.70
C ALA A 411 -9.59 21.53 0.85
N GLY A 412 -8.62 21.59 -0.05
CA GLY A 412 -8.59 22.58 -1.11
C GLY A 412 -8.92 21.97 -2.47
N GLU A 413 -8.94 22.84 -3.48
CA GLU A 413 -9.45 22.50 -4.80
C GLU A 413 -8.56 21.56 -5.60
N THR A 414 -7.25 21.48 -5.28
CA THR A 414 -6.30 20.57 -5.96
C THR A 414 -6.03 19.28 -5.19
N ASP A 415 -6.59 19.11 -4.00
CA ASP A 415 -6.39 17.90 -3.19
C ASP A 415 -6.83 16.64 -3.94
N LEU A 416 -5.99 15.61 -3.89
CA LEU A 416 -6.39 14.25 -4.23
C LEU A 416 -7.01 13.59 -3.00
N LEU A 417 -7.69 12.47 -3.19
CA LEU A 417 -8.20 11.70 -2.05
C LEU A 417 -7.08 11.35 -1.05
N VAL A 418 -5.86 11.05 -1.53
CA VAL A 418 -4.71 10.74 -0.66
C VAL A 418 -4.19 11.96 0.11
N THR A 419 -4.18 13.16 -0.48
CA THR A 419 -3.72 14.36 0.25
C THR A 419 -4.78 14.85 1.23
N TRP A 420 -6.06 14.69 0.90
CA TRP A 420 -7.15 14.93 1.84
C TRP A 420 -7.11 13.96 3.03
N LEU A 421 -6.91 12.66 2.78
CA LEU A 421 -6.69 11.66 3.83
C LEU A 421 -5.58 12.10 4.78
N TYR A 422 -4.44 12.53 4.25
CA TYR A 422 -3.32 13.02 5.06
C TYR A 422 -3.67 14.25 5.89
N LYS A 423 -4.39 15.23 5.33
CA LYS A 423 -4.84 16.41 6.09
C LYS A 423 -5.78 16.04 7.22
N LEU A 424 -6.70 15.11 6.95
CA LEU A 424 -7.63 14.60 7.96
C LEU A 424 -6.89 13.96 9.14
N THR A 425 -5.79 13.23 8.90
CA THR A 425 -5.00 12.63 9.98
C THR A 425 -4.11 13.65 10.70
N VAL A 426 -3.31 14.42 9.95
CA VAL A 426 -2.23 15.24 10.53
C VAL A 426 -2.72 16.59 11.03
N ASN A 427 -3.62 17.25 10.31
CA ASN A 427 -4.09 18.60 10.64
C ASN A 427 -5.38 18.59 11.47
N GLU A 428 -6.29 17.66 11.14
CA GLU A 428 -7.64 17.66 11.73
C GLU A 428 -7.86 16.58 12.78
N GLN A 429 -6.96 15.59 12.88
CA GLN A 429 -7.07 14.46 13.82
C GLN A 429 -8.38 13.66 13.65
N ASN A 430 -8.95 13.66 12.45
CA ASN A 430 -10.13 12.87 12.09
C ASN A 430 -9.70 11.52 11.47
N TYR A 431 -9.23 10.62 12.32
CA TYR A 431 -8.68 9.33 11.92
C TYR A 431 -9.74 8.37 11.37
N SER A 432 -10.97 8.43 11.87
CA SER A 432 -12.09 7.60 11.41
C SER A 432 -12.52 7.94 9.97
N LEU A 433 -12.70 9.23 9.67
CA LEU A 433 -12.97 9.67 8.30
C LEU A 433 -11.78 9.38 7.38
N ALA A 434 -10.55 9.70 7.81
CA ALA A 434 -9.35 9.40 7.02
C ALA A 434 -9.23 7.92 6.67
N SER A 435 -9.48 7.04 7.65
CA SER A 435 -9.47 5.59 7.46
C SER A 435 -10.57 5.12 6.50
N THR A 436 -11.75 5.72 6.58
CA THR A 436 -12.85 5.49 5.62
C THR A 436 -12.43 5.85 4.20
N ILE A 437 -11.83 7.03 4.01
CA ILE A 437 -11.28 7.44 2.71
C ILE A 437 -10.17 6.50 2.25
N GLY A 438 -9.30 6.03 3.15
CA GLY A 438 -8.24 5.08 2.84
C GLY A 438 -8.77 3.75 2.30
N ILE A 439 -9.84 3.21 2.90
CA ILE A 439 -10.53 2.02 2.39
C ILE A 439 -11.13 2.29 1.01
N LEU A 440 -11.76 3.45 0.81
CA LEU A 440 -12.35 3.80 -0.49
C LEU A 440 -11.29 3.94 -1.58
N ILE A 441 -10.15 4.58 -1.30
CA ILE A 441 -8.99 4.64 -2.21
C ILE A 441 -8.53 3.23 -2.57
N PHE A 442 -8.35 2.36 -1.57
CA PHE A 442 -7.96 0.97 -1.80
C PHE A 442 -8.95 0.25 -2.72
N VAL A 443 -10.26 0.32 -2.43
CA VAL A 443 -11.30 -0.32 -3.25
C VAL A 443 -11.29 0.22 -4.68
N ILE A 444 -11.18 1.54 -4.88
CA ILE A 444 -11.11 2.18 -6.20
C ILE A 444 -9.90 1.67 -6.96
N VAL A 445 -8.72 1.75 -6.35
CA VAL A 445 -7.45 1.34 -6.98
C VAL A 445 -7.45 -0.15 -7.31
N SER A 446 -7.86 -1.01 -6.37
CA SER A 446 -7.92 -2.45 -6.59
C SER A 446 -8.91 -2.82 -7.69
N THR A 447 -10.09 -2.18 -7.70
CA THR A 447 -11.12 -2.43 -8.72
C THR A 447 -10.64 -2.02 -10.10
N ILE A 448 -10.09 -0.80 -10.23
CA ILE A 448 -9.54 -0.33 -11.51
C ILE A 448 -8.38 -1.22 -11.96
N SER A 449 -7.45 -1.55 -11.06
CA SER A 449 -6.31 -2.42 -11.39
C SER A 449 -6.77 -3.78 -11.89
N LEU A 450 -7.75 -4.41 -11.23
CA LEU A 450 -8.31 -5.70 -11.65
C LEU A 450 -9.00 -5.62 -13.01
N ILE A 451 -9.82 -4.58 -13.24
CA ILE A 451 -10.52 -4.39 -14.51
C ILE A 451 -9.50 -4.22 -15.65
N VAL A 452 -8.52 -3.34 -15.47
CA VAL A 452 -7.55 -3.05 -16.55
C VAL A 452 -6.62 -4.24 -16.78
N TYR A 453 -6.16 -4.91 -15.72
CA TYR A 453 -5.32 -6.11 -15.85
C TYR A 453 -6.06 -7.24 -16.59
N ASN A 454 -7.34 -7.49 -16.27
CA ASN A 454 -8.13 -8.56 -16.91
C ASN A 454 -8.52 -8.25 -18.37
N ASN A 455 -8.62 -6.97 -18.74
CA ASN A 455 -9.05 -6.55 -20.08
C ASN A 455 -7.89 -6.29 -21.05
N THR A 456 -6.65 -6.24 -20.57
CA THR A 456 -5.49 -5.94 -21.41
C THR A 456 -5.03 -7.19 -22.18
N SER A 457 -5.09 -7.14 -23.52
CA SER A 457 -4.60 -8.22 -24.40
C SER A 457 -3.10 -8.47 -24.26
N ALA A 458 -2.31 -7.43 -23.98
CA ALA A 458 -0.87 -7.55 -23.73
C ALA A 458 -0.53 -8.46 -22.54
N VAL A 459 -1.37 -8.50 -21.50
CA VAL A 459 -1.21 -9.40 -20.34
C VAL A 459 -1.64 -10.82 -20.68
N LYS A 460 -2.59 -10.98 -21.61
CA LYS A 460 -3.05 -12.30 -22.09
C LYS A 460 -2.07 -12.93 -23.08
N GLN A 461 -1.36 -12.12 -23.87
CA GLN A 461 -0.43 -12.54 -24.91
C GLN A 461 1.03 -12.60 -24.43
N GLU A 462 1.34 -12.19 -23.20
CA GLU A 462 2.66 -12.42 -22.59
C GLU A 462 3.01 -13.93 -22.55
N ASP A 463 1.98 -14.79 -22.55
CA ASP A 463 2.09 -16.26 -22.68
C ASP A 463 2.42 -16.75 -24.09
N ASP A 464 2.20 -15.94 -25.13
CA ASP A 464 2.46 -16.32 -26.53
C ASP A 464 3.91 -15.99 -26.96
N PHE A 465 4.66 -15.23 -26.15
CA PHE A 465 6.02 -14.77 -26.45
C PHE A 465 7.09 -15.28 -25.45
N SER A 466 6.74 -16.20 -24.55
CA SER A 466 7.69 -16.80 -23.58
C SER A 466 8.00 -18.27 -23.83
#